data_AF-A0A1H4ZD80-F1
#
_entry.id   AF-A0A1H4ZD80-F1
#
_cell.length_a   1.000
_cell.length_b   1.000
_cell.length_c   1.000
_cell.angle_alpha   90.00
_cell.angle_beta   90.00
_cell.angle_gamma   90.00
#
_symmetry.space_group_name_H-M   'P 1'
#
loop_
_entity.id
_entity.type
_entity.pdbx_description
1 polymer ?
#
loop_
_entity_poly.entity_id
_entity_poly.type
_entity_poly.pdbx_seq_one_letter_code
_entity_poly.pdbx_strand_id
1 'polypeptide(L)'
;MTLDRRHLASLLAAGAFAGAFAGRDPAAFAQAIQGTATSEQRPKVGMLVYPDMILLDLAGPLTVMSLAMAEIVLVGRDRKPVATDIGIPIEPSASYETCPRDLDVIFVPGGLKGTIERMDDPATCAFLAEIGHRARFVTSVCTGSLLLGAAGLLKGYRATSHWYVRDLLPLFGASAESARVVEDRNRITGGGVTAGLDFGLTLAARLRDEETARRIQLVLEYDPKPPFAAGTPEKAGGELTRDIRSRRAPVLAAARDAAMRAKQRLEK
;
A
#
# COMPACT_ATOMS: atom_id res chain seq x y z
N MET A 1 -43.11 -14.30 -52.75
CA MET A 1 -42.08 -14.81 -51.82
C MET A 1 -41.12 -13.65 -51.53
N THR A 2 -41.51 -12.82 -50.56
CA THR A 2 -40.83 -11.56 -50.20
C THR A 2 -39.70 -11.86 -49.21
N LEU A 3 -38.47 -11.59 -49.62
CA LEU A 3 -37.28 -11.70 -48.78
C LEU A 3 -37.24 -10.54 -47.78
N ASP A 4 -37.21 -10.90 -46.49
CA ASP A 4 -37.09 -9.97 -45.37
C ASP A 4 -35.64 -9.43 -45.28
N ARG A 5 -35.51 -8.11 -45.24
CA ARG A 5 -34.23 -7.37 -45.18
C ARG A 5 -33.56 -7.41 -43.81
N ARG A 6 -34.08 -8.18 -42.84
CA ARG A 6 -33.57 -8.21 -41.46
C ARG A 6 -32.52 -9.28 -41.14
N HIS A 7 -32.10 -10.11 -42.10
CA HIS A 7 -31.14 -11.20 -41.84
C HIS A 7 -29.76 -11.08 -42.51
N LEU A 8 -29.34 -9.90 -42.98
CA LEU A 8 -28.06 -9.71 -43.67
C LEU A 8 -27.06 -8.76 -42.97
N ALA A 9 -27.23 -8.50 -41.67
CA ALA A 9 -26.34 -7.59 -40.92
C ALA A 9 -25.59 -8.23 -39.72
N SER A 10 -25.57 -9.56 -39.59
CA SER A 10 -25.00 -10.23 -38.40
C SER A 10 -23.82 -11.15 -38.66
N LEU A 11 -23.11 -11.03 -39.80
CA LEU A 11 -22.03 -11.96 -40.15
C LEU A 11 -20.64 -11.33 -40.43
N LEU A 12 -20.40 -10.07 -40.04
CA LEU A 12 -19.07 -9.44 -40.19
C LEU A 12 -18.40 -8.93 -38.90
N ALA A 13 -18.98 -9.16 -37.72
CA ALA A 13 -18.40 -8.68 -36.46
C ALA A 13 -17.79 -9.77 -35.56
N ALA A 14 -17.70 -11.03 -36.01
CA ALA A 14 -17.16 -12.13 -35.20
C ALA A 14 -15.68 -12.48 -35.49
N GLY A 15 -15.09 -11.93 -36.56
CA GLY A 15 -13.72 -12.26 -36.97
C GLY A 15 -12.62 -11.31 -36.47
N ALA A 16 -12.97 -10.11 -35.99
CA ALA A 16 -11.99 -9.05 -35.71
C ALA A 16 -11.52 -8.98 -34.24
N PHE A 17 -12.17 -9.68 -33.31
CA PHE A 17 -11.85 -9.57 -31.87
C PHE A 17 -10.85 -10.60 -31.35
N ALA A 18 -10.68 -11.74 -32.03
CA ALA A 18 -9.83 -12.82 -31.54
C ALA A 18 -8.32 -12.61 -31.80
N GLY A 19 -7.95 -11.73 -32.74
CA GLY A 19 -6.54 -11.51 -33.12
C GLY A 19 -5.82 -10.37 -32.38
N ALA A 20 -6.52 -9.53 -31.61
CA ALA A 20 -5.98 -8.24 -31.14
C ALA A 20 -5.31 -8.27 -29.74
N PHE A 21 -5.36 -9.40 -29.03
CA PHE A 21 -4.87 -9.50 -27.63
C PHE A 21 -3.59 -10.30 -27.46
N ALA A 22 -3.15 -11.04 -28.48
CA ALA A 22 -1.86 -11.70 -28.45
C ALA A 22 -0.76 -10.72 -28.87
N GLY A 23 -0.11 -10.07 -27.90
CA GLY A 23 1.13 -9.32 -28.13
C GLY A 23 1.09 -7.81 -27.94
N ARG A 24 0.10 -7.23 -27.25
CA ARG A 24 0.18 -5.80 -26.88
C ARG A 24 1.18 -5.60 -25.73
N ASP A 25 2.16 -4.72 -25.97
CA ASP A 25 3.01 -4.13 -24.96
C ASP A 25 2.14 -3.56 -23.82
N PRO A 26 2.30 -4.02 -22.56
CA PRO A 26 1.57 -3.47 -21.41
C PRO A 26 1.70 -1.94 -21.29
N ALA A 27 2.82 -1.37 -21.74
CA ALA A 27 3.04 0.06 -21.76
C ALA A 27 2.11 0.78 -22.77
N ALA A 28 1.79 0.15 -23.90
CA ALA A 28 0.89 0.72 -24.92
C ALA A 28 -0.57 0.74 -24.46
N PHE A 29 -1.01 -0.27 -23.69
CA PHE A 29 -2.34 -0.27 -23.07
C PHE A 29 -2.44 0.80 -21.98
N ALA A 30 -1.40 0.94 -21.14
CA ALA A 30 -1.33 2.00 -20.14
C ALA A 30 -1.37 3.40 -20.80
N GLN A 31 -0.58 3.63 -21.85
CA GLN A 31 -0.60 4.88 -22.61
C GLN A 31 -1.96 5.20 -23.25
N ALA A 32 -2.64 4.18 -23.79
CA ALA A 32 -3.94 4.35 -24.43
C ALA A 32 -5.05 4.74 -23.43
N ILE A 33 -4.93 4.36 -22.16
CA ILE A 33 -5.87 4.74 -21.09
C ILE A 33 -5.51 6.11 -20.49
N GLN A 34 -4.22 6.46 -20.43
CA GLN A 34 -3.71 7.54 -19.59
C GLN A 34 -3.52 8.89 -20.29
N GLY A 35 -3.64 8.94 -21.62
CA GLY A 35 -3.40 10.16 -22.41
C GLY A 35 -1.91 10.52 -22.51
N THR A 36 -1.59 11.52 -23.33
CA THR A 36 -0.20 11.95 -23.64
C THR A 36 0.41 12.76 -22.51
N ALA A 37 0.66 12.15 -21.35
CA ALA A 37 1.53 12.76 -20.35
C ALA A 37 2.96 12.76 -20.90
N THR A 38 3.52 13.97 -21.07
CA THR A 38 4.93 14.16 -21.41
C THR A 38 5.82 13.57 -20.32
N SER A 39 7.05 13.21 -20.68
CA SER A 39 8.05 12.48 -19.88
C SER A 39 8.57 13.20 -18.62
N GLU A 40 7.76 14.04 -17.98
CA GLU A 40 8.06 14.53 -16.63
C GLU A 40 8.28 13.33 -15.71
N GLN A 41 9.42 13.31 -15.02
CA GLN A 41 9.99 12.15 -14.33
C GLN A 41 8.92 11.31 -13.61
N ARG A 42 8.78 10.05 -14.05
CA ARG A 42 7.91 9.08 -13.41
C ARG A 42 8.39 8.86 -11.97
N PRO A 43 7.54 9.08 -10.95
CA PRO A 43 7.95 8.86 -9.57
C PRO A 43 8.40 7.41 -9.37
N LYS A 44 9.55 7.19 -8.75
CA LYS A 44 10.06 5.84 -8.45
C LYS A 44 9.62 5.41 -7.05
N VAL A 45 8.80 4.36 -6.98
CA VAL A 45 8.12 3.91 -5.76
C VAL A 45 8.60 2.51 -5.39
N GLY A 46 9.40 2.39 -4.33
CA GLY A 46 9.73 1.12 -3.71
C GLY A 46 8.63 0.68 -2.75
N MET A 47 8.05 -0.49 -2.97
CA MET A 47 7.01 -1.07 -2.11
C MET A 47 7.53 -2.35 -1.49
N LEU A 48 7.68 -2.35 -0.16
CA LEU A 48 8.15 -3.51 0.57
C LEU A 48 7.13 -4.65 0.46
N VAL A 49 7.60 -5.86 0.18
CA VAL A 49 6.80 -7.08 0.19
C VAL A 49 7.45 -8.12 1.11
N TYR A 50 6.64 -8.76 1.94
CA TYR A 50 7.12 -9.72 2.93
C TYR A 50 6.03 -10.75 3.29
N PRO A 51 6.40 -11.93 3.81
CA PRO A 51 5.43 -12.96 4.20
C PRO A 51 4.40 -12.45 5.20
N ASP A 52 3.16 -12.92 5.09
CA ASP A 52 2.04 -12.57 5.98
C ASP A 52 1.68 -11.07 5.99
N MET A 53 2.10 -10.31 4.96
CA MET A 53 1.54 -8.98 4.72
C MET A 53 0.07 -9.08 4.30
N ILE A 54 -0.76 -8.09 4.65
CA ILE A 54 -2.12 -8.02 4.12
C ILE A 54 -2.05 -7.65 2.64
N LEU A 55 -2.54 -8.51 1.75
CA LEU A 55 -2.52 -8.21 0.30
C LEU A 55 -3.21 -6.87 -0.01
N LEU A 56 -4.33 -6.58 0.65
CA LEU A 56 -5.10 -5.36 0.42
C LEU A 56 -4.36 -4.09 0.85
N ASP A 57 -3.48 -4.16 1.85
CA ASP A 57 -2.63 -3.03 2.25
C ASP A 57 -1.67 -2.64 1.12
N LEU A 58 -1.22 -3.61 0.32
CA LEU A 58 -0.39 -3.39 -0.86
C LEU A 58 -1.23 -3.00 -2.08
N ALA A 59 -2.28 -3.76 -2.36
CA ALA A 59 -3.03 -3.69 -3.62
C ALA A 59 -3.64 -2.31 -3.87
N GLY A 60 -4.26 -1.68 -2.86
CA GLY A 60 -4.84 -0.35 -3.01
C GLY A 60 -3.83 0.72 -3.44
N PRO A 61 -2.77 0.96 -2.65
CA PRO A 61 -1.69 1.87 -3.02
C PRO A 61 -1.01 1.49 -4.35
N LEU A 62 -0.75 0.20 -4.59
CA LEU A 62 -0.13 -0.30 -5.82
C LEU A 62 -0.95 0.10 -7.06
N THR A 63 -2.26 -0.10 -7.01
CA THR A 63 -3.18 0.29 -8.09
C THR A 63 -3.15 1.80 -8.32
N VAL A 64 -3.22 2.62 -7.27
CA VAL A 64 -3.20 4.08 -7.41
C VAL A 64 -1.86 4.57 -7.97
N MET A 65 -0.73 4.03 -7.50
CA MET A 65 0.60 4.41 -8.01
C MET A 65 0.80 4.00 -9.47
N SER A 66 0.27 2.85 -9.88
CA SER A 66 0.29 2.41 -11.28
C SER A 66 -0.50 3.37 -12.19
N LEU A 67 -1.69 3.80 -11.74
CA LEU A 67 -2.49 4.78 -12.46
C LEU A 67 -1.86 6.19 -12.45
N ALA A 68 -1.04 6.50 -11.45
CA ALA A 68 -0.22 7.72 -11.39
C ALA A 68 1.07 7.63 -12.24
N MET A 69 1.24 6.58 -13.04
CA MET A 69 2.40 6.33 -13.91
C MET A 69 3.74 6.25 -13.16
N ALA A 70 3.72 5.78 -11.90
CA ALA A 70 4.93 5.54 -11.12
C ALA A 70 5.75 4.37 -11.68
N GLU A 71 7.08 4.45 -11.58
CA GLU A 71 7.96 3.30 -11.72
C GLU A 71 7.94 2.51 -10.40
N ILE A 72 7.29 1.35 -10.41
CA ILE A 72 7.07 0.55 -9.19
C ILE A 72 8.14 -0.53 -9.06
N VAL A 73 8.78 -0.58 -7.90
CA VAL A 73 9.71 -1.63 -7.51
C VAL A 73 9.13 -2.37 -6.32
N LEU A 74 8.71 -3.62 -6.52
CA LEU A 74 8.38 -4.52 -5.40
C LEU A 74 9.69 -5.02 -4.79
N VAL A 75 9.91 -4.73 -3.51
CA VAL A 75 11.18 -4.99 -2.83
C VAL A 75 10.99 -6.03 -1.74
N GLY A 76 11.67 -7.16 -1.88
CA GLY A 76 11.70 -8.24 -0.89
C GLY A 76 13.09 -8.43 -0.32
N ARG A 77 13.21 -9.31 0.68
CA ARG A 77 14.53 -9.72 1.22
C ARG A 77 15.39 -10.35 0.12
N ASP A 78 14.79 -11.19 -0.68
CA ASP A 78 15.33 -11.71 -1.93
C ASP A 78 14.24 -11.61 -3.01
N ARG A 79 14.47 -12.21 -4.18
CA ARG A 79 13.50 -12.22 -5.29
C ARG A 79 12.57 -13.43 -5.27
N LYS A 80 12.50 -14.18 -4.18
CA LYS A 80 11.59 -15.33 -4.08
C LYS A 80 10.17 -14.83 -3.79
N PRO A 81 9.14 -15.50 -4.36
CA PRO A 81 7.76 -15.17 -4.04
C PRO A 81 7.47 -15.25 -2.53
N VAL A 82 6.76 -14.26 -2.01
CA VAL A 82 6.30 -14.20 -0.62
C VAL A 82 4.79 -14.41 -0.56
N ALA A 83 4.32 -15.28 0.33
CA ALA A 83 2.90 -15.52 0.52
C ALA A 83 2.28 -14.39 1.38
N THR A 84 1.18 -13.81 0.90
CA THR A 84 0.35 -12.86 1.66
C THR A 84 -0.45 -13.55 2.76
N ASP A 85 -1.18 -12.77 3.56
CA ASP A 85 -2.10 -13.25 4.61
C ASP A 85 -3.16 -14.25 4.12
N ILE A 86 -3.50 -14.20 2.84
CA ILE A 86 -4.46 -15.10 2.18
C ILE A 86 -3.79 -16.12 1.24
N GLY A 87 -2.46 -16.27 1.32
CA GLY A 87 -1.72 -17.28 0.57
C GLY A 87 -1.46 -16.94 -0.91
N ILE A 88 -1.88 -15.78 -1.40
CA ILE A 88 -1.55 -15.33 -2.75
C ILE A 88 -0.06 -14.93 -2.78
N PRO A 89 0.76 -15.52 -3.67
CA PRO A 89 2.17 -15.20 -3.76
C PRO A 89 2.39 -13.87 -4.48
N ILE A 90 3.31 -13.05 -3.97
CA ILE A 90 3.80 -11.82 -4.61
C ILE A 90 5.29 -11.99 -4.89
N GLU A 91 5.69 -11.82 -6.15
CA GLU A 91 7.09 -11.92 -6.58
C GLU A 91 7.77 -10.55 -6.48
N PRO A 92 8.84 -10.40 -5.67
CA PRO A 92 9.62 -9.17 -5.62
C PRO A 92 10.39 -8.95 -6.93
N SER A 93 10.34 -7.73 -7.47
CA SER A 93 11.14 -7.32 -8.62
C SER A 93 12.61 -7.03 -8.27
N ALA A 94 12.89 -6.71 -7.00
CA ALA A 94 14.22 -6.45 -6.48
C ALA A 94 14.40 -7.03 -5.06
N SER A 95 15.63 -7.37 -4.71
CA SER A 95 16.02 -7.65 -3.33
C SER A 95 16.42 -6.35 -2.61
N TYR A 96 16.72 -6.42 -1.30
CA TYR A 96 17.30 -5.29 -0.56
C TYR A 96 18.60 -4.78 -1.18
N GLU A 97 19.41 -5.68 -1.73
CA GLU A 97 20.69 -5.36 -2.38
C GLU A 97 20.46 -4.71 -3.75
N THR A 98 19.53 -5.23 -4.55
CA THR A 98 19.33 -4.75 -5.93
C THR A 98 18.31 -3.61 -6.05
N CYS A 99 17.68 -3.21 -4.94
CA CYS A 99 16.73 -2.09 -4.93
C CYS A 99 17.43 -0.78 -5.34
N PRO A 100 16.87 0.01 -6.27
CA PRO A 100 17.40 1.34 -6.57
C PRO A 100 17.46 2.21 -5.30
N ARG A 101 18.52 2.99 -5.13
CA ARG A 101 18.70 3.86 -3.96
C ARG A 101 18.13 5.26 -4.12
N ASP A 102 17.69 5.60 -5.33
CA ASP A 102 17.12 6.87 -5.75
C ASP A 102 15.59 6.83 -5.80
N LEU A 103 14.95 6.23 -4.79
CA LEU A 103 13.49 6.16 -4.72
C LEU A 103 12.89 7.51 -4.32
N ASP A 104 11.80 7.92 -4.98
CA ASP A 104 10.96 9.01 -4.50
C ASP A 104 10.15 8.58 -3.28
N VAL A 105 9.69 7.34 -3.25
CA VAL A 105 8.85 6.81 -2.16
C VAL A 105 9.34 5.45 -1.71
N ILE A 106 9.43 5.28 -0.39
CA ILE A 106 9.40 3.96 0.24
C ILE A 106 8.04 3.75 0.89
N PHE A 107 7.42 2.63 0.57
CA PHE A 107 6.11 2.22 1.07
C PHE A 107 6.19 0.90 1.81
N VAL A 108 5.57 0.84 2.99
CA VAL A 108 5.51 -0.35 3.84
C VAL A 108 4.05 -0.76 4.09
N PRO A 109 3.57 -1.90 3.55
CA PRO A 109 2.24 -2.42 3.89
C PRO A 109 2.22 -2.94 5.33
N GLY A 110 1.04 -3.22 5.86
CA GLY A 110 0.87 -3.92 7.13
C GLY A 110 0.64 -5.43 6.96
N GLY A 111 0.09 -6.03 8.01
CA GLY A 111 0.03 -7.48 8.21
C GLY A 111 0.56 -7.79 9.59
N LEU A 112 -0.33 -7.96 10.57
CA LEU A 112 0.09 -7.97 11.98
C LEU A 112 1.18 -9.01 12.25
N LYS A 113 1.04 -10.23 11.74
CA LYS A 113 2.06 -11.29 11.86
C LYS A 113 3.35 -10.92 11.12
N GLY A 114 3.26 -10.56 9.83
CA GLY A 114 4.45 -10.20 9.05
C GLY A 114 5.19 -8.98 9.61
N THR A 115 4.47 -7.95 10.05
CA THR A 115 5.02 -6.75 10.71
C THR A 115 5.76 -7.14 11.99
N ILE A 116 5.20 -8.01 12.84
CA ILE A 116 5.87 -8.50 14.06
C ILE A 116 7.22 -9.12 13.71
N GLU A 117 7.23 -10.05 12.75
CA GLU A 117 8.45 -10.73 12.34
C GLU A 117 9.47 -9.78 11.70
N ARG A 118 9.02 -8.81 10.91
CA ARG A 118 9.89 -7.82 10.25
C ARG A 118 10.48 -6.81 11.23
N MET A 119 9.76 -6.42 12.28
CA MET A 119 10.32 -5.55 13.32
C MET A 119 11.53 -6.20 13.99
N ASP A 120 11.52 -7.52 14.15
CA ASP A 120 12.62 -8.30 14.72
C ASP A 120 13.70 -8.74 13.72
N ASP A 121 13.56 -8.40 12.43
CA ASP A 121 14.55 -8.69 11.39
C ASP A 121 15.49 -7.48 11.19
N PRO A 122 16.76 -7.55 11.65
CA PRO A 122 17.69 -6.44 11.53
C PRO A 122 17.98 -6.05 10.09
N ALA A 123 17.96 -7.01 9.15
CA ALA A 123 18.20 -6.73 7.74
C ALA A 123 17.10 -5.87 7.14
N THR A 124 15.84 -6.18 7.47
CA THR A 124 14.68 -5.38 7.03
C THR A 124 14.72 -3.97 7.65
N CYS A 125 14.99 -3.87 8.95
CA CYS A 125 15.09 -2.56 9.62
C CYS A 125 16.23 -1.70 9.07
N ALA A 126 17.40 -2.30 8.81
CA ALA A 126 18.56 -1.61 8.25
C ALA A 126 18.29 -1.13 6.81
N PHE A 127 17.68 -1.97 5.97
CA PHE A 127 17.27 -1.60 4.63
C PHE A 127 16.29 -0.41 4.64
N LEU A 128 15.26 -0.47 5.48
CA LEU A 128 14.28 0.62 5.58
C LEU A 128 14.91 1.91 6.10
N ALA A 129 15.78 1.83 7.11
CA ALA A 129 16.50 3.00 7.60
C ALA A 129 17.35 3.64 6.48
N GLU A 130 18.12 2.84 5.74
CA GLU A 130 18.97 3.31 4.64
C GLU A 130 18.16 4.04 3.57
N ILE A 131 17.10 3.41 3.07
CA ILE A 131 16.25 3.96 2.01
C ILE A 131 15.44 5.15 2.53
N GLY A 132 14.86 5.05 3.71
CA GLY A 132 14.00 6.08 4.30
C GLY A 132 14.73 7.39 4.61
N HIS A 133 16.05 7.37 4.75
CA HIS A 133 16.86 8.58 4.86
C HIS A 133 17.09 9.30 3.53
N ARG A 134 16.94 8.61 2.40
CA ARG A 134 17.17 9.16 1.05
C ARG A 134 15.86 9.46 0.32
N ALA A 135 14.81 8.69 0.59
CA ALA A 135 13.55 8.80 -0.10
C ALA A 135 12.88 10.16 0.14
N ARG A 136 12.27 10.71 -0.91
CA ARG A 136 11.51 11.95 -0.83
C ARG A 136 10.33 11.80 0.14
N PHE A 137 9.62 10.66 0.12
CA PHE A 137 8.57 10.31 1.08
C PHE A 137 8.80 8.95 1.73
N VAL A 138 8.52 8.88 3.04
CA VAL A 138 8.51 7.65 3.83
C VAL A 138 7.08 7.32 4.23
N THR A 139 6.57 6.19 3.78
CA THR A 139 5.14 5.94 3.81
C THR A 139 4.78 4.53 4.24
N SER A 140 3.57 4.38 4.78
CA SER A 140 3.06 3.07 5.17
C SER A 140 1.54 3.04 5.28
N VAL A 141 0.97 1.86 5.27
CA VAL A 141 -0.44 1.62 5.61
C VAL A 141 -0.51 0.64 6.78
N CYS A 142 -1.57 0.76 7.59
CA CYS A 142 -1.92 -0.21 8.63
C CYS A 142 -0.78 -0.38 9.63
N THR A 143 -0.39 -1.62 9.93
CA THR A 143 0.70 -1.93 10.86
C THR A 143 2.09 -1.61 10.31
N GLY A 144 2.21 -1.27 9.02
CA GLY A 144 3.48 -0.90 8.40
C GLY A 144 4.17 0.29 9.07
N SER A 145 3.42 1.20 9.68
CA SER A 145 3.98 2.31 10.46
C SER A 145 4.72 1.86 11.72
N LEU A 146 4.38 0.71 12.31
CA LEU A 146 5.17 0.13 13.40
C LEU A 146 6.55 -0.32 12.90
N LEU A 147 6.61 -0.87 11.68
CA LEU A 147 7.88 -1.27 11.07
C LEU A 147 8.73 -0.05 10.69
N LEU A 148 8.12 1.03 10.20
CA LEU A 148 8.82 2.31 10.05
C LEU A 148 9.35 2.84 11.39
N GLY A 149 8.54 2.72 12.46
CA GLY A 149 8.94 3.08 13.81
C GLY A 149 10.14 2.26 14.30
N ALA A 150 10.10 0.94 14.12
CA ALA A 150 11.19 0.01 14.44
C ALA A 150 12.49 0.29 13.65
N ALA A 151 12.37 0.82 12.44
CA ALA A 151 13.50 1.29 11.63
C ALA A 151 13.99 2.71 12.01
N GLY A 152 13.42 3.33 13.05
CA GLY A 152 13.82 4.66 13.53
C GLY A 152 13.28 5.84 12.71
N LEU A 153 12.34 5.61 11.77
CA LEU A 153 11.94 6.61 10.78
C LEU A 153 10.82 7.54 11.23
N LEU A 154 10.25 7.34 12.43
CA LEU A 154 9.07 8.09 12.93
C LEU A 154 9.33 8.95 14.18
N LYS A 155 10.58 9.04 14.67
CA LYS A 155 10.91 9.86 15.84
C LYS A 155 10.58 11.34 15.58
N GLY A 156 9.68 11.91 16.40
CA GLY A 156 9.25 13.30 16.30
C GLY A 156 8.26 13.58 15.16
N TYR A 157 7.63 12.55 14.58
CA TYR A 157 6.60 12.69 13.55
C TYR A 157 5.21 12.34 14.10
N ARG A 158 4.18 12.98 13.56
CA ARG A 158 2.80 12.49 13.67
C ARG A 158 2.62 11.28 12.75
N ALA A 159 1.93 10.26 13.23
CA ALA A 159 1.63 9.06 12.44
C ALA A 159 0.34 8.39 12.90
N THR A 160 -0.31 7.68 11.99
CA THR A 160 -1.39 6.74 12.28
C THR A 160 -0.94 5.30 12.01
N SER A 161 -1.79 4.36 12.41
CA SER A 161 -1.61 2.92 12.18
C SER A 161 -2.98 2.25 12.19
N HIS A 162 -3.01 0.92 12.18
CA HIS A 162 -4.23 0.22 12.49
C HIS A 162 -4.70 0.50 13.92
N TRP A 163 -6.00 0.71 14.13
CA TRP A 163 -6.58 1.14 15.41
C TRP A 163 -6.25 0.24 16.61
N TYR A 164 -5.93 -1.05 16.39
CA TYR A 164 -5.61 -1.96 17.49
C TYR A 164 -4.20 -1.78 18.06
N VAL A 165 -3.28 -1.20 17.29
CA VAL A 165 -1.85 -1.09 17.65
C VAL A 165 -1.30 0.33 17.52
N ARG A 166 -2.13 1.31 17.15
CA ARG A 166 -1.72 2.71 17.02
C ARG A 166 -1.15 3.28 18.33
N ASP A 167 -1.58 2.75 19.47
CA ASP A 167 -1.05 3.07 20.80
C ASP A 167 0.42 2.67 21.00
N LEU A 168 1.00 1.86 20.10
CA LEU A 168 2.41 1.47 20.15
C LEU A 168 3.34 2.47 19.45
N LEU A 169 2.82 3.36 18.59
CA LEU A 169 3.64 4.37 17.89
C LEU A 169 4.50 5.26 18.82
N PRO A 170 4.03 5.69 20.01
CA PRO A 170 4.83 6.46 20.94
C PRO A 170 6.09 5.73 21.44
N LEU A 171 6.14 4.39 21.38
CA LEU A 171 7.36 3.64 21.70
C LEU A 171 8.53 3.99 20.77
N PHE A 172 8.24 4.49 19.57
CA PHE A 172 9.22 4.91 18.56
C PHE A 172 9.36 6.44 18.47
N GLY A 173 8.84 7.17 19.46
CA GLY A 173 8.90 8.64 19.51
C GLY A 173 7.93 9.34 18.55
N ALA A 174 6.95 8.63 17.98
CA ALA A 174 5.93 9.22 17.12
C ALA A 174 4.72 9.71 17.93
N SER A 175 4.11 10.81 17.51
CA SER A 175 2.82 11.27 18.03
C SER A 175 1.68 10.50 17.33
N ALA A 176 1.05 9.59 18.04
CA ALA A 176 -0.05 8.79 17.51
C ALA A 176 -1.30 9.63 17.25
N GLU A 177 -1.85 9.56 16.03
CA GLU A 177 -3.04 10.33 15.64
C GLU A 177 -4.15 9.44 15.08
N SER A 178 -5.37 9.62 15.59
CA SER A 178 -6.54 8.88 15.14
C SER A 178 -7.15 9.49 13.87
N ALA A 179 -6.43 9.40 12.76
CA ALA A 179 -6.92 9.79 11.45
C ALA A 179 -6.75 8.67 10.43
N ARG A 180 -7.51 8.74 9.33
CA ARG A 180 -7.49 7.76 8.24
C ARG A 180 -6.19 7.84 7.44
N VAL A 181 -5.71 9.05 7.20
CA VAL A 181 -4.39 9.36 6.63
C VAL A 181 -3.79 10.49 7.46
N VAL A 182 -2.52 10.38 7.82
CA VAL A 182 -1.74 11.42 8.52
C VAL A 182 -0.56 11.78 7.66
N GLU A 183 -0.43 13.05 7.34
CA GLU A 183 0.72 13.64 6.66
C GLU A 183 1.46 14.58 7.64
N ASP A 184 2.76 14.33 7.81
CA ASP A 184 3.67 15.19 8.57
C ASP A 184 4.99 15.31 7.82
N ARG A 185 5.23 16.49 7.22
CA ARG A 185 6.37 16.78 6.34
C ARG A 185 6.43 15.75 5.22
N ASN A 186 7.37 14.81 5.29
CA ASN A 186 7.54 13.76 4.29
C ASN A 186 7.17 12.35 4.79
N ARG A 187 6.51 12.25 5.95
CA ARG A 187 5.90 11.01 6.44
C ARG A 187 4.42 11.03 6.11
N ILE A 188 3.96 10.04 5.35
CA ILE A 188 2.53 9.87 5.04
C ILE A 188 2.12 8.47 5.46
N THR A 189 1.26 8.37 6.47
CA THR A 189 0.83 7.08 7.03
C THR A 189 -0.68 6.93 6.90
N GLY A 190 -1.12 5.76 6.41
CA GLY A 190 -2.52 5.36 6.34
C GLY A 190 -2.91 4.46 7.51
N GLY A 191 -4.16 4.57 7.94
CA GLY A 191 -4.74 3.73 8.98
C GLY A 191 -4.96 2.28 8.51
N GLY A 192 -6.00 1.62 9.03
CA GLY A 192 -6.24 0.21 8.75
C GLY A 192 -6.63 -0.10 7.31
N VAL A 193 -5.93 -1.07 6.71
CA VAL A 193 -6.30 -1.82 5.50
C VAL A 193 -6.80 -0.98 4.33
N THR A 194 -8.11 -0.72 4.27
CA THR A 194 -8.74 0.04 3.16
C THR A 194 -8.32 1.50 3.13
N ALA A 195 -7.71 2.02 4.20
CA ALA A 195 -7.08 3.34 4.19
C ALA A 195 -5.98 3.46 3.13
N GLY A 196 -5.46 2.34 2.60
CA GLY A 196 -4.50 2.33 1.51
C GLY A 196 -4.98 3.00 0.22
N LEU A 197 -6.29 2.97 -0.07
CA LEU A 197 -6.82 3.67 -1.26
C LEU A 197 -6.81 5.19 -1.07
N ASP A 198 -7.30 5.69 0.06
CA ASP A 198 -7.27 7.14 0.36
C ASP A 198 -5.85 7.66 0.53
N PHE A 199 -4.98 6.86 1.16
CA PHE A 199 -3.54 7.12 1.23
C PHE A 199 -2.94 7.21 -0.17
N GLY A 200 -3.24 6.26 -1.05
CA GLY A 200 -2.75 6.24 -2.42
C GLY A 200 -3.16 7.50 -3.20
N LEU A 201 -4.42 7.91 -3.09
CA LEU A 201 -4.93 9.13 -3.73
C LEU A 201 -4.25 10.39 -3.16
N THR A 202 -4.07 10.44 -1.84
CA THR A 202 -3.33 11.53 -1.17
C THR A 202 -1.89 11.61 -1.68
N LEU A 203 -1.19 10.47 -1.77
CA LEU A 203 0.18 10.41 -2.26
C LEU A 203 0.27 10.76 -3.74
N ALA A 204 -0.67 10.32 -4.58
CA ALA A 204 -0.72 10.66 -5.99
C ALA A 204 -0.79 12.18 -6.20
N ALA A 205 -1.60 12.89 -5.39
CA ALA A 205 -1.68 14.34 -5.43
C ALA A 205 -0.36 15.04 -5.05
N ARG A 206 0.46 14.41 -4.19
CA ARG A 206 1.78 14.92 -3.78
C ARG A 206 2.88 14.64 -4.79
N LEU A 207 2.81 13.51 -5.48
CA LEU A 207 3.80 13.10 -6.47
C LEU A 207 3.56 13.72 -7.85
N ARG A 208 2.28 13.97 -8.18
CA ARG A 208 1.83 14.52 -9.45
C ARG A 208 1.14 15.85 -9.16
N ASP A 209 -0.18 15.85 -9.13
CA ASP A 209 -1.05 17.00 -8.86
C ASP A 209 -2.46 16.53 -8.44
N GLU A 210 -3.28 17.46 -7.95
CA GLU A 210 -4.64 17.16 -7.53
C GLU A 210 -5.52 16.65 -8.67
N GLU A 211 -5.34 17.18 -9.89
CA GLU A 211 -6.13 16.78 -11.05
C GLU A 211 -5.92 15.30 -11.39
N THR A 212 -4.67 14.84 -11.38
CA THR A 212 -4.29 13.44 -11.57
C THR A 212 -4.94 12.56 -10.50
N ALA A 213 -4.88 12.95 -9.23
CA ALA A 213 -5.53 12.18 -8.16
C ALA A 213 -7.06 12.08 -8.34
N ARG A 214 -7.73 13.18 -8.75
CA ARG A 214 -9.17 13.18 -9.04
C ARG A 214 -9.51 12.31 -10.25
N ARG A 215 -8.69 12.33 -11.30
CA ARG A 215 -8.85 11.43 -12.46
C ARG A 215 -8.71 9.97 -12.05
N ILE A 216 -7.71 9.63 -11.24
CA ILE A 216 -7.53 8.27 -10.71
C ILE A 216 -8.75 7.86 -9.89
N GLN A 217 -9.24 8.72 -9.00
CA GLN A 217 -10.45 8.45 -8.21
C GLN A 217 -11.65 8.11 -9.11
N LEU A 218 -11.84 8.85 -10.21
CA LEU A 218 -12.92 8.60 -11.17
C LEU A 218 -12.71 7.30 -11.97
N VAL A 219 -11.49 7.03 -12.42
CA VAL A 219 -11.13 5.78 -13.13
C VAL A 219 -11.41 4.55 -12.27
N LEU A 220 -11.16 4.65 -10.96
CA LEU A 220 -11.44 3.59 -10.00
C LEU A 220 -12.92 3.49 -9.60
N GLU A 221 -13.76 4.45 -10.02
CA GLU A 221 -15.11 4.63 -9.50
C GLU A 221 -15.13 4.60 -7.96
N TYR A 222 -14.15 5.26 -7.34
CA TYR A 222 -13.97 5.22 -5.89
C TYR A 222 -14.97 6.14 -5.17
N ASP A 223 -16.21 5.66 -5.08
CA ASP A 223 -17.35 6.21 -4.32
C ASP A 223 -17.87 5.16 -3.31
N PRO A 224 -17.11 4.87 -2.23
CA PRO A 224 -17.43 3.77 -1.34
C PRO A 224 -18.72 4.03 -0.56
N LYS A 225 -19.64 3.06 -0.60
CA LYS A 225 -20.89 3.03 0.20
C LYS A 225 -20.94 1.76 1.05
N PRO A 226 -20.20 1.70 2.18
CA PRO A 226 -20.18 0.50 3.02
C PRO A 226 -21.58 0.14 3.53
N PRO A 227 -21.98 -1.14 3.51
CA PRO A 227 -23.32 -1.57 3.96
C PRO A 227 -23.51 -1.50 5.49
N PHE A 228 -22.43 -1.29 6.26
CA PHE A 228 -22.45 -1.21 7.71
C PHE A 228 -21.63 -0.03 8.22
N ALA A 229 -22.08 0.58 9.31
CA ALA A 229 -21.37 1.66 10.01
C ALA A 229 -20.43 1.12 11.10
N ALA A 230 -19.49 0.22 10.75
CA ALA A 230 -18.60 -0.44 11.73
C ALA A 230 -17.10 -0.32 11.39
N GLY A 231 -16.73 0.59 10.49
CA GLY A 231 -15.35 0.74 10.01
C GLY A 231 -14.35 1.38 11.00
N THR A 232 -14.82 1.91 12.12
CA THR A 232 -13.98 2.47 13.20
C THR A 232 -14.50 2.03 14.56
N PRO A 233 -13.66 1.98 15.62
CA PRO A 233 -14.11 1.66 16.98
C PRO A 233 -15.27 2.53 17.46
N GLU A 234 -15.25 3.81 17.13
CA GLU A 234 -16.27 4.79 17.53
C GLU A 234 -17.63 4.48 16.88
N LYS A 235 -17.63 4.02 15.63
CA LYS A 235 -18.86 3.68 14.90
C LYS A 235 -19.36 2.26 15.21
N ALA A 236 -18.43 1.31 15.41
CA ALA A 236 -18.71 -0.07 15.75
C ALA A 236 -19.31 -0.26 17.14
N GLY A 237 -19.09 0.69 18.06
CA GLY A 237 -19.54 0.62 19.44
C GLY A 237 -18.61 -0.22 20.34
N GLY A 238 -18.79 -0.05 21.65
CA GLY A 238 -17.87 -0.61 22.65
C GLY A 238 -17.89 -2.14 22.74
N GLU A 239 -19.04 -2.79 22.53
CA GLU A 239 -19.16 -4.24 22.61
C GLU A 239 -18.39 -4.94 21.49
N LEU A 240 -18.69 -4.62 20.23
CA LEU A 240 -18.00 -5.19 19.07
C LEU A 240 -16.50 -4.89 19.10
N THR A 241 -16.12 -3.67 19.49
CA THR A 241 -14.70 -3.30 19.63
C THR A 241 -13.99 -4.17 20.68
N ARG A 242 -14.63 -4.44 21.83
CA ARG A 242 -14.06 -5.31 22.88
C ARG A 242 -13.97 -6.76 22.45
N ASP A 243 -14.97 -7.29 21.76
CA ASP A 243 -14.94 -8.66 21.21
C ASP A 243 -13.75 -8.85 20.26
N ILE A 244 -13.58 -7.95 19.28
CA ILE A 244 -12.46 -8.01 18.34
C ILE A 244 -11.11 -7.90 19.07
N ARG A 245 -10.97 -7.02 20.06
CA ARG A 245 -9.75 -6.91 20.87
C ARG A 245 -9.47 -8.20 21.65
N SER A 246 -10.50 -8.80 22.27
CA SER A 246 -10.37 -10.03 23.04
C SER A 246 -9.87 -11.19 22.17
N ARG A 247 -10.49 -11.40 21.01
CA ARG A 247 -10.10 -12.45 20.05
C ARG A 247 -8.67 -12.28 19.52
N ARG A 248 -8.18 -11.04 19.44
CA ARG A 248 -6.83 -10.71 18.97
C ARG A 248 -5.81 -10.53 20.09
N ALA A 249 -6.19 -10.69 21.35
CA ALA A 249 -5.32 -10.38 22.49
C ALA A 249 -3.94 -11.07 22.42
N PRO A 250 -3.81 -12.37 22.07
CA PRO A 250 -2.51 -13.02 21.99
C PRO A 250 -1.57 -12.37 20.97
N VAL A 251 -2.06 -12.06 19.76
CA VAL A 251 -1.24 -11.46 18.70
C VAL A 251 -0.96 -9.98 18.97
N LEU A 252 -1.85 -9.26 19.66
CA LEU A 252 -1.61 -7.88 20.08
C LEU A 252 -0.56 -7.80 21.19
N ALA A 253 -0.51 -8.78 22.10
CA ALA A 253 0.57 -8.92 23.07
C ALA A 253 1.92 -9.15 22.37
N ALA A 254 1.97 -10.07 21.40
CA ALA A 254 3.17 -10.30 20.59
C ALA A 254 3.63 -9.05 19.82
N ALA A 255 2.70 -8.26 19.29
CA ALA A 255 3.01 -6.96 18.66
C ALA A 255 3.65 -5.97 19.62
N ARG A 256 3.13 -5.89 20.85
CA ARG A 256 3.70 -5.04 21.90
C ARG A 256 5.10 -5.51 22.28
N ASP A 257 5.32 -6.81 22.45
CA ASP A 257 6.63 -7.35 22.82
C ASP A 257 7.67 -7.10 21.73
N ALA A 258 7.31 -7.29 20.45
CA ALA A 258 8.19 -7.00 19.32
C ALA A 258 8.51 -5.50 19.23
N ALA A 259 7.52 -4.62 19.43
CA ALA A 259 7.74 -3.18 19.46
C ALA A 259 8.68 -2.75 20.60
N MET A 260 8.55 -3.36 21.78
CA MET A 260 9.44 -3.11 22.91
C MET A 260 10.89 -3.56 22.62
N ARG A 261 11.07 -4.74 22.02
CA ARG A 261 12.40 -5.20 21.57
C ARG A 261 12.99 -4.26 20.52
N ALA A 262 12.19 -3.80 19.57
CA ALA A 262 12.63 -2.85 18.55
C ALA A 262 13.05 -1.50 19.16
N LYS A 263 12.26 -0.98 20.11
CA LYS A 263 12.63 0.23 20.86
C LYS A 263 14.00 0.08 21.54
N GLN A 264 14.23 -1.02 22.25
CA GLN A 264 15.51 -1.29 22.91
C GLN A 264 16.69 -1.36 21.93
N ARG A 265 16.47 -1.78 20.68
CA ARG A 265 17.51 -1.76 19.64
C ARG A 265 17.85 -0.34 19.17
N LEU A 266 16.88 0.57 19.13
CA LEU A 266 17.07 1.97 18.72
C LEU A 266 17.74 2.84 19.79
N GLU A 267 17.73 2.40 21.05
CA GLU A 267 18.36 3.11 22.18
C GLU A 267 19.83 2.71 22.41
N LYS A 268 20.33 1.70 21.68
CA LYS A 268 21.73 1.26 21.69
C LYS A 268 22.54 1.96 20.62
#